data_AF-A0AAU0N9G9-F1
#
_entry.id   AF-A0AAU0N9G9-F1
#
_cell.length_a   1.000
_cell.length_b   1.000
_cell.length_c   1.000
_cell.angle_alpha   90.00
_cell.angle_beta   90.00
_cell.angle_gamma   90.00
#
_symmetry.space_group_name_H-M   'P 1'
#
loop_
_entity.id
_entity.type
_entity.pdbx_description
1 polymer ?
#
loop_
_entity_poly.entity_id
_entity_poly.type
_entity_poly.pdbx_seq_one_letter_code
_entity_poly.pdbx_strand_id
1 'polypeptide(L)'
;MRKWTKLWLAAMTAVSLNASALSDVNAETTTVDETSFEVNGQQFDLYESIYPQVEFEIGEGESIHDRIILNEDTLFASVDDALYVSNPGSNFEFVNEITGGKSYRDLSTFAWLYLIYDNGDMQIISPAVASADLLDTFSLEELVEAQYQDINFKLHGSYLNHYTDDIYEMYHYTKNFSPQIIADAYADVRRAEILQEQDPSNPRIQEILNDMYDSYNLLVERYDMSVSEEKAPYFEYFEGVEESSELDERESIIVEAFHKLPLDFQQRLARFGYMTHTDINNIIDVGDFDLSAMAYPAREIHFSEEYEIEPVIIYHEMGHIIDYSSRVYKDPALEEYKSFSDSDEWMSVHQAEWEEEGSYYHEPSESFAQGFAAYWIKKIEGTQTSDYGYENTDIADRPETEAYFEDLFAKLNIEG
;
A
#
# COMPACT_ATOMS: atom_id res chain seq x y z
N MET A 1 31.63 8.03 29.36
CA MET A 1 30.24 8.09 29.86
C MET A 1 29.39 8.14 28.62
N ARG A 2 28.60 7.10 28.34
CA ARG A 2 27.69 7.09 27.19
C ARG A 2 26.53 8.03 27.54
N LYS A 3 26.38 9.13 26.82
CA LYS A 3 25.17 9.94 26.83
C LYS A 3 24.54 9.80 25.46
N TRP A 4 23.28 9.44 25.45
CA TRP A 4 22.49 9.14 24.27
C TRP A 4 21.52 10.29 24.04
N THR A 5 21.42 10.76 22.81
CA THR A 5 20.39 11.73 22.40
C THR A 5 19.49 11.07 21.38
N LYS A 6 18.16 11.14 21.61
CA LYS A 6 17.14 10.58 20.71
C LYS A 6 16.83 11.55 19.57
N LEU A 7 16.53 11.03 18.38
CA LEU A 7 15.93 11.78 17.28
C LEU A 7 14.76 10.96 16.71
N TRP A 8 13.65 11.63 16.40
CA TRP A 8 12.44 11.06 15.80
C TRP A 8 12.25 11.68 14.43
N LEU A 9 12.00 10.85 13.41
CA LEU A 9 11.47 11.32 12.13
C LEU A 9 10.00 10.88 12.07
N ALA A 10 9.07 11.83 12.00
CA ALA A 10 7.66 11.53 11.80
C ALA A 10 7.36 11.57 10.30
N ALA A 11 6.91 10.46 9.72
CA ALA A 11 6.36 10.43 8.37
C ALA A 11 5.47 9.18 8.20
N MET A 12 4.31 9.39 7.58
CA MET A 12 3.24 8.43 7.27
C MET A 12 2.32 8.06 8.44
N THR A 13 1.37 8.96 8.72
CA THR A 13 0.09 8.58 9.33
C THR A 13 -0.89 8.25 8.22
N ALA A 14 -1.20 6.97 8.03
CA ALA A 14 -2.44 6.54 7.40
C ALA A 14 -3.25 5.79 8.47
N VAL A 15 -4.52 6.17 8.57
CA VAL A 15 -5.48 5.70 9.57
C VAL A 15 -5.88 4.27 9.21
N SER A 16 -5.52 3.29 10.04
CA SER A 16 -6.22 2.00 10.13
C SER A 16 -7.28 2.10 11.21
N LEU A 17 -8.51 1.68 10.92
CA LEU A 17 -9.54 1.49 11.93
C LEU A 17 -10.16 0.11 11.74
N ASN A 18 -9.88 -0.77 12.70
CA ASN A 18 -10.60 -1.98 13.12
C ASN A 18 -10.85 -3.12 12.11
N ALA A 19 -9.96 -4.11 12.20
CA ALA A 19 -10.04 -5.50 11.72
C ALA A 19 -11.33 -6.29 12.04
N SER A 20 -11.61 -7.28 11.19
CA SER A 20 -12.18 -8.59 11.59
C SER A 20 -11.83 -9.74 10.63
N ALA A 21 -11.25 -10.80 11.21
CA ALA A 21 -11.07 -12.19 10.76
C ALA A 21 -10.97 -12.54 9.26
N LEU A 22 -9.78 -13.03 8.88
CA LEU A 22 -9.45 -13.73 7.63
C LEU A 22 -10.52 -14.76 7.19
N SER A 23 -10.97 -14.65 5.94
CA SER A 23 -11.74 -15.69 5.24
C SER A 23 -10.83 -16.51 4.32
N ASP A 24 -11.02 -17.83 4.32
CA ASP A 24 -10.21 -18.80 3.58
C ASP A 24 -10.46 -18.68 2.06
N VAL A 25 -9.43 -18.29 1.30
CA VAL A 25 -9.45 -18.30 -0.18
C VAL A 25 -8.37 -19.24 -0.70
N ASN A 26 -8.80 -20.29 -1.42
CA ASN A 26 -7.92 -21.27 -2.06
C ASN A 26 -7.24 -20.64 -3.30
N ALA A 27 -5.91 -20.52 -3.29
CA ALA A 27 -5.12 -20.23 -4.48
C ALA A 27 -3.97 -21.25 -4.64
N GLU A 28 -3.99 -22.05 -5.71
CA GLU A 28 -2.81 -22.82 -6.11
C GLU A 28 -1.79 -21.85 -6.75
N THR A 29 -0.62 -21.69 -6.13
CA THR A 29 0.41 -20.73 -6.60
C THR A 29 1.52 -21.39 -7.44
N THR A 30 1.79 -20.80 -8.60
CA THR A 30 3.00 -21.04 -9.41
C THR A 30 4.26 -20.54 -8.72
N THR A 31 5.40 -21.20 -8.98
CA THR A 31 6.71 -20.88 -8.39
C THR A 31 7.28 -19.57 -8.96
N VAL A 32 7.27 -18.51 -8.15
CA VAL A 32 7.97 -17.25 -8.43
C VAL A 32 9.48 -17.47 -8.29
N ASP A 33 10.32 -16.86 -9.13
CA ASP A 33 11.78 -16.88 -8.93
C ASP A 33 12.12 -16.09 -7.64
N GLU A 34 12.49 -16.83 -6.60
CA GLU A 34 12.64 -16.32 -5.23
C GLU A 34 13.92 -15.50 -5.03
N THR A 35 14.80 -15.42 -6.04
CA THR A 35 16.14 -14.82 -5.89
C THR A 35 16.32 -13.46 -6.54
N SER A 36 15.52 -13.16 -7.56
CA SER A 36 15.46 -11.83 -8.17
C SER A 36 14.20 -11.71 -9.01
N PHE A 37 13.64 -10.51 -9.11
CA PHE A 37 12.70 -10.19 -10.17
C PHE A 37 13.30 -9.10 -11.07
N GLU A 38 12.88 -9.08 -12.33
CA GLU A 38 13.27 -8.08 -13.32
C GLU A 38 12.05 -7.25 -13.69
N VAL A 39 12.17 -5.92 -13.61
CA VAL A 39 11.14 -5.02 -14.15
C VAL A 39 11.83 -4.03 -15.08
N ASN A 40 11.34 -3.96 -16.32
CA ASN A 40 11.87 -3.09 -17.38
C ASN A 40 13.39 -3.20 -17.62
N GLY A 41 13.97 -4.41 -17.52
CA GLY A 41 15.41 -4.61 -17.72
C GLY A 41 16.27 -4.40 -16.46
N GLN A 42 15.66 -3.98 -15.34
CA GLN A 42 16.35 -3.79 -14.08
C GLN A 42 16.15 -5.01 -13.17
N GLN A 43 17.25 -5.64 -12.77
CA GLN A 43 17.26 -6.76 -11.84
C GLN A 43 17.39 -6.24 -10.40
N PHE A 44 16.53 -6.73 -9.52
CA PHE A 44 16.53 -6.41 -8.10
C PHE A 44 17.26 -7.51 -7.31
N ASP A 45 18.27 -7.12 -6.52
CA ASP A 45 18.87 -8.01 -5.53
C ASP A 45 17.98 -8.05 -4.30
N LEU A 46 17.39 -9.22 -4.05
CA LEU A 46 16.39 -9.42 -3.00
C LEU A 46 17.00 -9.90 -1.69
N TYR A 47 18.27 -10.34 -1.65
CA TYR A 47 18.81 -11.03 -0.48
C TYR A 47 19.88 -10.24 0.28
N GLU A 48 20.75 -9.51 -0.42
CA GLU A 48 21.78 -8.76 0.26
C GLU A 48 21.16 -7.66 1.12
N SER A 49 21.64 -7.47 2.34
CA SER A 49 21.32 -6.28 3.13
C SER A 49 22.46 -5.93 4.06
N ILE A 50 22.64 -4.62 4.27
CA ILE A 50 23.55 -4.08 5.28
C ILE A 50 22.95 -4.09 6.68
N TYR A 51 21.63 -4.26 6.79
CA TYR A 51 20.93 -4.38 8.07
C TYR A 51 20.89 -5.84 8.52
N PRO A 52 20.85 -6.11 9.84
CA PRO A 52 20.49 -7.42 10.33
C PRO A 52 19.08 -7.79 9.85
N GLN A 53 18.93 -9.01 9.35
CA GLN A 53 17.68 -9.50 8.78
C GLN A 53 17.30 -10.82 9.44
N VAL A 54 16.00 -11.13 9.42
CA VAL A 54 15.51 -12.45 9.82
C VAL A 54 15.89 -13.47 8.72
N GLU A 55 16.38 -14.63 9.14
CA GLU A 55 16.47 -15.79 8.26
C GLU A 55 15.09 -16.44 8.15
N PHE A 56 14.70 -16.89 6.95
CA PHE A 56 13.43 -17.54 6.73
C PHE A 56 13.55 -18.62 5.65
N GLU A 57 12.62 -19.55 5.67
CA GLU A 57 12.43 -20.57 4.63
C GLU A 57 11.01 -20.46 4.07
N ILE A 58 10.83 -20.84 2.81
CA ILE A 58 9.51 -20.93 2.17
C ILE A 58 9.10 -22.42 2.15
N GLY A 59 8.07 -22.73 2.94
CA GLY A 59 7.45 -24.04 3.05
C GLY A 59 6.23 -24.23 2.15
N GLU A 60 5.40 -25.21 2.53
CA GLU A 60 4.10 -25.51 1.92
C GLU A 60 2.98 -24.79 2.68
N GLY A 61 1.99 -24.26 1.95
CA GLY A 61 0.87 -23.50 2.51
C GLY A 61 -0.01 -22.92 1.40
N GLU A 62 -1.20 -22.44 1.75
CA GLU A 62 -2.17 -21.88 0.80
C GLU A 62 -1.84 -20.41 0.50
N SER A 63 -1.63 -19.59 1.54
CA SER A 63 -1.18 -18.21 1.40
C SER A 63 0.35 -18.09 1.54
N ILE A 64 0.91 -16.94 1.13
CA ILE A 64 2.33 -16.66 1.41
C ILE A 64 2.63 -16.59 2.91
N HIS A 65 1.67 -16.15 3.72
CA HIS A 65 1.81 -16.12 5.18
C HIS A 65 2.07 -17.52 5.74
N ASP A 66 1.28 -18.52 5.34
CA ASP A 66 1.41 -19.90 5.81
C ASP A 66 2.73 -20.56 5.36
N ARG A 67 3.26 -20.10 4.23
CA ARG A 67 4.48 -20.62 3.64
C ARG A 67 5.73 -20.05 4.30
N ILE A 68 5.69 -18.87 4.89
CA ILE A 68 6.88 -18.25 5.48
C ILE A 68 7.15 -18.83 6.87
N ILE A 69 8.30 -19.49 7.00
CA ILE A 69 8.78 -20.04 8.27
C ILE A 69 9.98 -19.22 8.71
N LEU A 70 9.79 -18.40 9.76
CA LEU A 70 10.84 -17.57 10.33
C LEU A 70 11.78 -18.39 11.22
N ASN A 71 13.08 -18.10 11.15
CA ASN A 71 14.06 -18.57 12.12
C ASN A 71 14.05 -17.65 13.36
N GLU A 72 13.35 -18.09 14.42
CA GLU A 72 13.21 -17.32 15.67
C GLU A 72 14.56 -16.95 16.33
N ASP A 73 15.62 -17.74 16.13
CA ASP A 73 16.96 -17.46 16.66
C ASP A 73 17.60 -16.20 16.04
N THR A 74 17.09 -15.77 14.88
CA THR A 74 17.56 -14.57 14.14
C THR A 74 16.58 -13.41 14.20
N LEU A 75 15.50 -13.56 14.98
CA LEU A 75 14.43 -12.57 15.02
C LEU A 75 14.93 -11.23 15.57
N PHE A 76 15.70 -11.25 16.66
CA PHE A 76 16.34 -10.06 17.22
C PHE A 76 17.85 -10.09 17.03
N ALA A 77 18.39 -8.97 16.55
CA ALA A 77 19.82 -8.70 16.51
C ALA A 77 20.24 -7.85 17.71
N SER A 78 21.53 -7.90 18.07
CA SER A 78 22.07 -7.06 19.14
C SER A 78 22.24 -5.61 18.69
N VAL A 79 22.25 -4.68 19.64
CA VAL A 79 22.67 -3.29 19.37
C VAL A 79 24.11 -3.20 18.86
N ASP A 80 24.95 -4.19 19.17
CA ASP A 80 26.31 -4.26 18.62
C ASP A 80 26.32 -4.61 17.12
N ASP A 81 25.23 -5.20 16.61
CA ASP A 81 25.01 -5.48 15.18
C ASP A 81 24.31 -4.32 14.46
N ALA A 82 23.90 -3.27 15.20
CA ALA A 82 23.31 -2.07 14.63
C ALA A 82 24.29 -1.37 13.68
N LEU A 83 23.77 -0.87 12.56
CA LEU A 83 24.58 -0.19 11.56
C LEU A 83 25.15 1.12 12.13
N TYR A 84 26.49 1.21 12.16
CA TYR A 84 27.20 2.37 12.70
C TYR A 84 27.61 3.35 11.60
N VAL A 85 27.33 4.63 11.81
CA VAL A 85 27.69 5.72 10.91
C VAL A 85 28.49 6.77 11.65
N SER A 86 29.69 7.08 11.14
CA SER A 86 30.57 8.09 11.73
C SER A 86 30.17 9.50 11.31
N ASN A 87 29.90 10.37 12.29
CA ASN A 87 29.60 11.80 12.15
C ASN A 87 28.81 12.16 10.88
N PRO A 88 27.53 11.76 10.78
CA PRO A 88 26.85 11.77 9.49
C PRO A 88 26.47 13.18 8.98
N GLY A 89 26.57 14.22 9.81
CA GLY A 89 26.10 15.58 9.50
C GLY A 89 24.89 16.02 10.33
N SER A 90 24.18 17.07 9.90
CA SER A 90 22.98 17.59 10.59
C SER A 90 21.70 17.57 9.74
N ASN A 91 21.80 17.14 8.48
CA ASN A 91 20.68 17.08 7.55
C ASN A 91 20.50 15.60 7.19
N PHE A 92 19.55 14.95 7.85
CA PHE A 92 19.20 13.55 7.62
C PHE A 92 17.74 13.51 7.23
N GLU A 93 17.46 13.18 5.98
CA GLU A 93 16.11 13.00 5.49
C GLU A 93 15.80 11.49 5.34
N PHE A 94 16.76 10.68 4.86
CA PHE A 94 16.59 9.21 4.75
C PHE A 94 17.82 8.39 5.16
N VAL A 95 17.58 7.22 5.77
CA VAL A 95 18.63 6.28 6.21
C VAL A 95 19.46 5.75 5.04
N ASN A 96 18.78 5.38 3.95
CA ASN A 96 19.43 4.77 2.78
C ASN A 96 20.35 5.75 2.04
N GLU A 97 20.05 7.05 2.08
CA GLU A 97 20.93 8.08 1.52
C GLU A 97 22.25 8.21 2.31
N ILE A 98 22.19 8.01 3.62
CA ILE A 98 23.35 8.13 4.52
C ILE A 98 24.23 6.89 4.45
N THR A 99 23.62 5.72 4.32
CA THR A 99 24.31 4.42 4.39
C THR A 99 24.73 3.89 3.03
N GLY A 100 24.14 4.41 1.95
CA GLY A 100 24.41 3.97 0.58
C GLY A 100 23.88 2.56 0.29
N GLY A 101 22.81 2.15 0.97
CA GLY A 101 22.08 0.90 0.70
C GLY A 101 21.54 0.87 -0.73
N LYS A 102 21.57 -0.30 -1.37
CA LYS A 102 21.25 -0.45 -2.81
C LYS A 102 20.42 -1.67 -3.16
N SER A 103 20.33 -2.65 -2.26
CA SER A 103 19.50 -3.82 -2.50
C SER A 103 18.03 -3.49 -2.23
N TYR A 104 17.15 -4.39 -2.67
CA TYR A 104 15.72 -4.26 -2.42
C TYR A 104 15.40 -4.26 -0.93
N ARG A 105 16.00 -5.18 -0.15
CA ARG A 105 15.81 -5.23 1.31
C ARG A 105 16.45 -4.06 2.05
N ASP A 106 17.57 -3.51 1.58
CA ASP A 106 18.12 -2.27 2.15
C ASP A 106 17.11 -1.13 2.00
N LEU A 107 16.59 -0.98 0.77
CA LEU A 107 15.71 0.13 0.44
C LEU A 107 14.35 0.00 1.13
N SER A 108 13.83 -1.21 1.32
CA SER A 108 12.57 -1.47 2.00
C SER A 108 12.66 -1.58 3.53
N THR A 109 13.84 -1.38 4.14
CA THR A 109 14.00 -1.37 5.60
C THR A 109 13.83 0.05 6.14
N PHE A 110 12.77 0.28 6.93
CA PHE A 110 12.55 1.56 7.60
C PHE A 110 13.20 1.58 8.98
N ALA A 111 14.29 2.34 9.13
CA ALA A 111 14.88 2.58 10.44
C ALA A 111 14.39 3.92 11.02
N TRP A 112 13.48 3.82 11.99
CA TRP A 112 12.85 4.97 12.63
C TRP A 112 13.62 5.51 13.84
N LEU A 113 14.42 4.65 14.48
CA LEU A 113 15.11 4.93 15.74
C LEU A 113 16.62 5.08 15.54
N TYR A 114 17.22 6.00 16.32
CA TYR A 114 18.66 6.28 16.25
C TYR A 114 19.27 6.48 17.63
N LEU A 115 20.48 5.96 17.80
CA LEU A 115 21.33 6.23 18.95
C LEU A 115 22.46 7.18 18.57
N ILE A 116 22.40 8.43 19.02
CA ILE A 116 23.41 9.45 18.74
C ILE A 116 24.38 9.58 19.92
N TYR A 117 25.67 9.46 19.61
CA TYR A 117 26.78 9.55 20.55
C TYR A 117 27.29 10.99 20.71
N ASP A 118 27.90 11.29 21.87
CA ASP A 118 28.46 12.62 22.19
C ASP A 118 29.48 13.16 21.16
N ASN A 119 30.13 12.27 20.41
CA ASN A 119 31.09 12.63 19.37
C ASN A 119 30.45 12.88 18.00
N GLY A 120 29.12 12.80 17.90
CA GLY A 120 28.35 12.97 16.67
C GLY A 120 28.15 11.68 15.87
N ASP A 121 28.74 10.56 16.29
CA ASP A 121 28.49 9.27 15.64
C ASP A 121 27.09 8.75 15.95
N MET A 122 26.62 7.81 15.14
CA MET A 122 25.26 7.29 15.21
C MET A 122 25.25 5.77 15.02
N GLN A 123 24.37 5.08 15.76
CA GLN A 123 23.88 3.76 15.39
C GLN A 123 22.44 3.87 14.90
N ILE A 124 22.19 3.28 13.74
CA ILE A 124 20.86 3.17 13.14
C ILE A 124 20.20 1.91 13.70
N ILE A 125 19.04 2.09 14.31
CA ILE A 125 18.27 1.00 14.90
C ILE A 125 17.22 0.58 13.88
N SER A 126 17.52 -0.51 13.16
CA SER A 126 16.52 -1.19 12.32
C SER A 126 15.53 -1.97 13.19
N PRO A 127 14.39 -2.40 12.62
CA PRO A 127 13.37 -3.16 13.35
C PRO A 127 13.91 -4.43 14.02
N ALA A 128 14.83 -5.15 13.35
CA ALA A 128 15.53 -6.30 13.94
C ALA A 128 16.36 -5.98 15.19
N VAL A 129 16.84 -4.74 15.33
CA VAL A 129 17.65 -4.28 16.47
C VAL A 129 16.78 -3.64 17.57
N ALA A 130 15.54 -3.24 17.25
CA ALA A 130 14.58 -2.68 18.19
C ALA A 130 14.04 -3.74 19.16
N SER A 131 14.91 -4.19 20.08
CA SER A 131 14.69 -5.26 21.04
C SER A 131 14.57 -4.76 22.48
N ALA A 132 14.17 -5.64 23.40
CA ALA A 132 14.02 -5.33 24.83
C ALA A 132 15.32 -4.82 25.49
N ASP A 133 16.50 -5.14 24.92
CA ASP A 133 17.80 -4.65 25.41
C ASP A 133 17.93 -3.11 25.30
N LEU A 134 17.07 -2.46 24.52
CA LEU A 134 17.04 -1.02 24.34
C LEU A 134 16.06 -0.27 25.27
N LEU A 135 15.38 -0.97 26.19
CA LEU A 135 14.39 -0.36 27.11
C LEU A 135 14.98 0.67 28.09
N ASP A 136 16.30 0.65 28.31
CA ASP A 136 17.00 1.70 29.06
C ASP A 136 17.06 3.04 28.30
N THR A 137 16.79 3.00 27.00
CA THR A 137 16.85 4.17 26.11
C THR A 137 15.48 4.49 25.52
N PHE A 138 14.79 3.54 24.91
CA PHE A 138 13.47 3.72 24.29
C PHE A 138 12.36 3.13 25.16
N SER A 139 11.15 3.68 25.06
CA SER A 139 9.98 3.08 25.70
C SER A 139 9.57 1.80 24.96
N LEU A 140 8.78 0.95 25.61
CA LEU A 140 8.26 -0.25 24.96
C LEU A 140 7.35 0.09 23.76
N GLU A 141 6.52 1.12 23.91
CA GLU A 141 5.67 1.66 22.83
C GLU A 141 6.50 2.12 21.64
N GLU A 142 7.59 2.86 21.89
CA GLU A 142 8.53 3.33 20.86
C GLU A 142 9.16 2.16 20.08
N LEU A 143 9.47 1.04 20.75
CA LEU A 143 10.06 -0.14 20.10
C LEU A 143 9.04 -0.94 19.29
N VAL A 144 7.79 -1.04 19.76
CA VAL A 144 6.69 -1.71 19.05
C VAL A 144 6.27 -0.90 17.82
N GLU A 145 6.08 0.41 17.99
CA GLU A 145 5.74 1.32 16.91
C GLU A 145 6.81 1.33 15.80
N ALA A 146 8.09 1.13 16.13
CA ALA A 146 9.13 0.97 15.12
C ALA A 146 8.91 -0.22 14.18
N GLN A 147 8.34 -1.32 14.69
CA GLN A 147 7.99 -2.49 13.88
C GLN A 147 6.79 -2.16 12.97
N TYR A 148 5.76 -1.51 13.53
CA TYR A 148 4.58 -1.09 12.79
C TYR A 148 4.89 -0.13 11.63
N GLN A 149 5.75 0.85 11.88
CA GLN A 149 6.18 1.82 10.86
C GLN A 149 6.93 1.15 9.70
N ASP A 150 7.68 0.08 9.94
CA ASP A 150 8.37 -0.65 8.87
C ASP A 150 7.40 -1.43 7.97
N ILE A 151 6.33 -1.99 8.53
CA ILE A 151 5.25 -2.62 7.74
C ILE A 151 4.54 -1.57 6.88
N ASN A 152 4.19 -0.42 7.46
CA ASN A 152 3.58 0.68 6.72
C ASN A 152 4.47 1.19 5.58
N PHE A 153 5.77 1.34 5.85
CA PHE A 153 6.73 1.73 4.83
C PHE A 153 6.77 0.76 3.65
N LYS A 154 6.76 -0.55 3.93
CA LYS A 154 6.69 -1.61 2.92
C LYS A 154 5.39 -1.53 2.10
N LEU A 155 4.25 -1.34 2.77
CA LEU A 155 2.93 -1.27 2.14
C LEU A 155 2.82 -0.07 1.19
N HIS A 156 3.26 1.12 1.60
CA HIS A 156 3.20 2.30 0.74
C HIS A 156 4.14 2.23 -0.47
N GLY A 157 5.22 1.44 -0.38
CA GLY A 157 6.14 1.22 -1.48
C GLY A 157 7.00 2.43 -1.85
N SER A 158 7.09 3.44 -0.98
CA SER A 158 7.81 4.70 -1.27
C SER A 158 9.32 4.48 -1.50
N TYR A 159 9.89 3.40 -0.98
CA TYR A 159 11.25 2.98 -1.28
C TYR A 159 11.51 2.70 -2.77
N LEU A 160 10.46 2.45 -3.56
CA LEU A 160 10.58 2.24 -5.00
C LEU A 160 11.05 3.50 -5.74
N ASN A 161 10.88 4.70 -5.16
CA ASN A 161 11.37 5.96 -5.74
C ASN A 161 12.90 6.00 -5.88
N HIS A 162 13.64 5.14 -5.17
CA HIS A 162 15.08 5.01 -5.35
C HIS A 162 15.46 4.39 -6.70
N TYR A 163 14.51 3.71 -7.37
CA TYR A 163 14.75 3.02 -8.63
C TYR A 163 14.27 3.80 -9.85
N THR A 164 13.23 4.61 -9.70
CA THR A 164 12.69 5.41 -10.80
C THR A 164 12.01 6.68 -10.31
N ASP A 165 12.09 7.73 -11.13
CA ASP A 165 11.28 8.94 -11.03
C ASP A 165 10.20 9.01 -12.14
N ASP A 166 10.06 7.95 -12.95
CA ASP A 166 9.08 7.83 -14.03
C ASP A 166 7.80 7.13 -13.54
N ILE A 167 6.65 7.78 -13.74
CA ILE A 167 5.33 7.31 -13.28
C ILE A 167 4.86 6.02 -13.98
N TYR A 168 5.31 5.77 -15.22
CA TYR A 168 4.99 4.54 -15.96
C TYR A 168 5.84 3.36 -15.46
N GLU A 169 7.13 3.59 -15.18
CA GLU A 169 7.98 2.56 -14.56
C GLU A 169 7.52 2.24 -13.14
N MET A 170 7.16 3.27 -12.36
CA MET A 170 6.59 3.12 -11.02
C MET A 170 5.33 2.25 -11.04
N TYR A 171 4.44 2.49 -12.00
CA TYR A 171 3.26 1.64 -12.21
C TYR A 171 3.63 0.17 -12.36
N HIS A 172 4.74 -0.18 -13.02
CA HIS A 172 5.15 -1.58 -13.11
C HIS A 172 5.79 -2.10 -11.82
N TYR A 173 6.53 -1.28 -11.08
CA TYR A 173 7.17 -1.70 -9.83
C TYR A 173 6.18 -2.01 -8.71
N THR A 174 5.10 -1.24 -8.58
CA THR A 174 4.18 -1.30 -7.41
C THR A 174 3.34 -2.57 -7.27
N LYS A 175 3.34 -3.49 -8.24
CA LYS A 175 2.77 -4.84 -8.09
C LYS A 175 3.76 -5.91 -7.64
N ASN A 176 5.07 -5.65 -7.69
CA ASN A 176 6.06 -6.68 -7.43
C ASN A 176 6.47 -6.66 -5.96
N PHE A 177 5.87 -7.55 -5.17
CA PHE A 177 6.30 -7.84 -3.81
C PHE A 177 7.11 -9.13 -3.79
N SER A 178 8.28 -9.09 -3.14
CA SER A 178 9.08 -10.30 -2.94
C SER A 178 8.65 -11.05 -1.66
N PRO A 179 8.74 -12.39 -1.60
CA PRO A 179 8.55 -13.14 -0.36
C PRO A 179 9.37 -12.63 0.83
N GLN A 180 10.57 -12.08 0.56
CA GLN A 180 11.45 -11.49 1.57
C GLN A 180 10.79 -10.33 2.32
N ILE A 181 10.08 -9.45 1.61
CA ILE A 181 9.35 -8.33 2.21
C ILE A 181 8.23 -8.84 3.14
N ILE A 182 7.53 -9.89 2.71
CA ILE A 182 6.47 -10.51 3.53
C ILE A 182 7.09 -11.17 4.77
N ALA A 183 8.26 -11.80 4.64
CA ALA A 183 8.97 -12.42 5.75
C ALA A 183 9.48 -11.38 6.75
N ASP A 184 10.00 -10.26 6.27
CA ASP A 184 10.42 -9.14 7.11
C ASP A 184 9.24 -8.53 7.88
N ALA A 185 8.13 -8.27 7.20
CA ALA A 185 6.92 -7.76 7.84
C ALA A 185 6.34 -8.77 8.85
N TYR A 186 6.37 -10.07 8.54
CA TYR A 186 5.95 -11.09 9.51
C TYR A 186 6.88 -11.12 10.73
N ALA A 187 8.18 -10.98 10.52
CA ALA A 187 9.13 -10.90 11.62
C ALA A 187 8.91 -9.65 12.48
N ASP A 188 8.55 -8.52 11.89
CA ASP A 188 8.16 -7.31 12.61
C ASP A 188 6.97 -7.61 13.54
N VAL A 189 5.92 -8.29 13.05
CA VAL A 189 4.76 -8.71 13.88
C VAL A 189 5.23 -9.58 15.05
N ARG A 190 6.05 -10.60 14.78
CA ARG A 190 6.57 -11.49 15.83
C ARG A 190 7.41 -10.75 16.87
N ARG A 191 8.22 -9.78 16.45
CA ARG A 191 9.00 -8.92 17.36
C ARG A 191 8.07 -8.10 18.24
N ALA A 192 7.05 -7.47 17.66
CA ALA A 192 6.09 -6.64 18.38
C ALA A 192 5.31 -7.45 19.43
N GLU A 193 4.88 -8.67 19.11
CA GLU A 193 4.24 -9.58 20.08
C GLU A 193 5.17 -9.89 21.26
N ILE A 194 6.43 -10.26 20.99
CA ILE A 194 7.42 -10.57 22.05
C ILE A 194 7.73 -9.34 22.92
N LEU A 195 7.77 -8.16 22.32
CA LEU A 195 7.91 -6.89 23.05
C LEU A 195 6.67 -6.66 23.94
N GLN A 196 5.46 -6.88 23.42
CA GLN A 196 4.22 -6.71 24.19
C GLN A 196 4.14 -7.64 25.40
N GLU A 197 4.77 -8.82 25.38
CA GLU A 197 4.87 -9.70 26.56
C GLU A 197 5.53 -9.02 27.78
N GLN A 198 6.32 -7.95 27.58
CA GLN A 198 6.92 -7.17 28.66
C GLN A 198 5.91 -6.30 29.43
N ASP A 199 4.82 -5.89 28.77
CA ASP A 199 3.67 -5.22 29.40
C ASP A 199 2.36 -5.59 28.67
N PRO A 200 1.81 -6.80 28.92
CA PRO A 200 0.64 -7.31 28.21
C PRO A 200 -0.64 -6.50 28.44
N SER A 201 -0.63 -5.64 29.46
CA SER A 201 -1.79 -4.86 29.90
C SER A 201 -1.86 -3.46 29.31
N ASN A 202 -0.86 -3.08 28.51
CA ASN A 202 -0.80 -1.74 27.92
C ASN A 202 -1.78 -1.61 26.74
N PRO A 203 -2.86 -0.81 26.89
CA PRO A 203 -3.88 -0.70 25.84
C PRO A 203 -3.35 -0.03 24.57
N ARG A 204 -2.37 0.86 24.68
CA ARG A 204 -1.80 1.55 23.51
C ARG A 204 -0.97 0.59 22.66
N ILE A 205 -0.21 -0.31 23.28
CA ILE A 205 0.54 -1.34 22.56
C ILE A 205 -0.41 -2.33 21.89
N GLN A 206 -1.54 -2.67 22.53
CA GLN A 206 -2.56 -3.51 21.92
C GLN A 206 -3.20 -2.86 20.69
N GLU A 207 -3.49 -1.56 20.75
CA GLU A 207 -3.98 -0.79 19.60
C GLU A 207 -2.98 -0.84 18.43
N ILE A 208 -1.69 -0.54 18.69
CA ILE A 208 -0.64 -0.60 17.66
C ILE A 208 -0.52 -2.02 17.07
N LEU A 209 -0.61 -3.07 17.89
CA LEU A 209 -0.56 -4.44 17.39
C LEU A 209 -1.73 -4.77 16.47
N ASN A 210 -2.95 -4.32 16.80
CA ASN A 210 -4.12 -4.52 15.93
C ASN A 210 -3.90 -3.84 14.57
N ASP A 211 -3.52 -2.56 14.58
CA ASP A 211 -3.20 -1.79 13.36
C ASP A 211 -2.09 -2.46 12.54
N MET A 212 -1.13 -3.06 13.23
CA MET A 212 -0.01 -3.76 12.63
C MET A 212 -0.42 -5.08 11.96
N TYR A 213 -1.34 -5.85 12.55
CA TYR A 213 -1.89 -7.03 11.89
C TYR A 213 -2.68 -6.64 10.65
N ASP A 214 -3.46 -5.57 10.70
CA ASP A 214 -4.25 -5.10 9.55
C ASP A 214 -3.34 -4.70 8.39
N SER A 215 -2.30 -3.91 8.69
CA SER A 215 -1.30 -3.52 7.70
C SER A 215 -0.52 -4.71 7.13
N TYR A 216 -0.22 -5.71 7.96
CA TYR A 216 0.43 -6.94 7.53
C TYR A 216 -0.47 -7.79 6.63
N ASN A 217 -1.73 -8.00 7.01
CA ASN A 217 -2.70 -8.75 6.22
C ASN A 217 -2.90 -8.09 4.86
N LEU A 218 -3.04 -6.76 4.83
CA LEU A 218 -3.16 -6.02 3.58
C LEU A 218 -1.93 -6.21 2.67
N LEU A 219 -0.73 -6.25 3.24
CA LEU A 219 0.50 -6.54 2.49
C LEU A 219 0.51 -7.97 1.92
N VAL A 220 0.02 -8.96 2.67
CA VAL A 220 -0.14 -10.36 2.23
C VAL A 220 -1.16 -10.45 1.10
N GLU A 221 -2.33 -9.83 1.26
CA GLU A 221 -3.39 -9.79 0.25
C GLU A 221 -2.89 -9.13 -1.05
N ARG A 222 -2.13 -8.04 -0.95
CA ARG A 222 -1.48 -7.44 -2.13
C ARG A 222 -0.50 -8.38 -2.81
N TYR A 223 0.29 -9.13 -2.04
CA TYR A 223 1.19 -10.12 -2.61
C TYR A 223 0.39 -11.20 -3.34
N ASP A 224 -0.61 -11.79 -2.70
CA ASP A 224 -1.45 -12.85 -3.29
C ASP A 224 -2.20 -12.34 -4.52
N MET A 225 -2.79 -11.15 -4.46
CA MET A 225 -3.40 -10.48 -5.61
C MET A 225 -2.40 -10.18 -6.72
N SER A 226 -1.12 -10.03 -6.45
CA SER A 226 -0.10 -9.86 -7.49
C SER A 226 0.30 -11.19 -8.16
N VAL A 227 0.45 -12.28 -7.39
CA VAL A 227 1.05 -13.54 -7.89
C VAL A 227 0.05 -14.64 -8.26
N SER A 228 -1.18 -14.62 -7.72
CA SER A 228 -2.16 -15.69 -7.93
C SER A 228 -2.67 -15.74 -9.37
N GLU A 229 -2.93 -16.93 -9.94
CA GLU A 229 -3.50 -17.02 -11.29
C GLU A 229 -4.98 -16.61 -11.32
N GLU A 230 -5.73 -16.99 -10.28
CA GLU A 230 -7.12 -16.61 -10.06
C GLU A 230 -7.18 -15.41 -9.10
N LYS A 231 -7.82 -14.32 -9.52
CA LYS A 231 -7.96 -13.10 -8.70
C LYS A 231 -9.26 -13.14 -7.92
N ALA A 232 -9.27 -13.86 -6.81
CA ALA A 232 -10.40 -13.80 -5.88
C ALA A 232 -10.20 -12.59 -4.96
N PRO A 233 -11.02 -11.52 -5.07
CA PRO A 233 -10.85 -10.36 -4.22
C PRO A 233 -11.26 -10.67 -2.78
N TYR A 234 -10.53 -10.10 -1.83
CA TYR A 234 -10.84 -10.17 -0.41
C TYR A 234 -11.92 -9.14 -0.04
N PHE A 235 -12.77 -9.48 0.92
CA PHE A 235 -13.79 -8.59 1.48
C PHE A 235 -13.60 -8.45 2.99
N GLU A 236 -13.55 -7.21 3.46
CA GLU A 236 -13.53 -6.87 4.88
C GLU A 236 -14.82 -6.16 5.30
N TYR A 237 -15.29 -6.45 6.51
CA TYR A 237 -16.43 -5.77 7.13
C TYR A 237 -15.96 -5.01 8.36
N PHE A 238 -16.04 -3.68 8.30
CA PHE A 238 -15.62 -2.81 9.39
C PHE A 238 -16.62 -2.82 10.55
N GLU A 239 -16.16 -2.38 11.73
CA GLU A 239 -17.00 -2.34 12.93
C GLU A 239 -18.35 -1.64 12.67
N GLY A 240 -19.43 -2.34 13.02
CA GLY A 240 -20.80 -1.83 12.86
C GLY A 240 -21.51 -2.31 11.60
N VAL A 241 -20.78 -2.88 10.63
CA VAL A 241 -21.36 -3.54 9.45
C VAL A 241 -21.61 -5.01 9.75
N GLU A 242 -22.84 -5.48 9.52
CA GLU A 242 -23.21 -6.89 9.67
C GLU A 242 -23.39 -7.55 8.30
N GLU A 243 -22.82 -8.75 8.12
CA GLU A 243 -23.08 -9.59 6.93
C GLU A 243 -24.59 -9.77 6.71
N SER A 244 -25.03 -9.60 5.47
CA SER A 244 -26.43 -9.77 5.10
C SER A 244 -26.55 -10.24 3.66
N SER A 245 -27.69 -10.85 3.32
CA SER A 245 -27.96 -11.29 1.95
C SER A 245 -27.94 -10.15 0.93
N GLU A 246 -28.19 -8.92 1.37
CA GLU A 246 -28.10 -7.74 0.52
C GLU A 246 -26.63 -7.40 0.21
N LEU A 247 -25.74 -7.55 1.19
CA LEU A 247 -24.30 -7.39 0.97
C LEU A 247 -23.75 -8.52 0.07
N ASP A 248 -24.18 -9.77 0.25
CA ASP A 248 -23.80 -10.89 -0.64
C ASP A 248 -24.16 -10.62 -2.12
N GLU A 249 -25.34 -10.05 -2.36
CA GLU A 249 -25.80 -9.66 -3.70
C GLU A 249 -24.92 -8.55 -4.27
N ARG A 250 -24.53 -7.56 -3.46
CA ARG A 250 -23.64 -6.47 -3.85
C ARG A 250 -22.21 -6.95 -4.11
N GLU A 251 -21.66 -7.82 -3.28
CA GLU A 251 -20.36 -8.46 -3.51
C GLU A 251 -20.33 -9.20 -4.84
N SER A 252 -21.41 -9.91 -5.19
CA SER A 252 -21.51 -10.60 -6.48
C SER A 252 -21.41 -9.63 -7.66
N ILE A 253 -21.99 -8.43 -7.55
CA ILE A 253 -21.88 -7.37 -8.57
C ILE A 253 -20.45 -6.83 -8.64
N ILE A 254 -19.83 -6.57 -7.48
CA ILE A 254 -18.44 -6.12 -7.39
C ILE A 254 -17.50 -7.11 -8.06
N VAL A 255 -17.60 -8.39 -7.69
CA VAL A 255 -16.77 -9.46 -8.23
C VAL A 255 -16.97 -9.61 -9.74
N GLU A 256 -18.22 -9.59 -10.22
CA GLU A 256 -18.50 -9.69 -11.66
C GLU A 256 -17.86 -8.54 -12.44
N ALA A 257 -18.01 -7.29 -11.99
CA ALA A 257 -17.41 -6.13 -12.65
C ALA A 257 -15.87 -6.18 -12.57
N PHE A 258 -15.32 -6.49 -11.39
CA PHE A 258 -13.88 -6.62 -11.17
C PHE A 258 -13.23 -7.63 -12.11
N HIS A 259 -13.83 -8.81 -12.29
CA HIS A 259 -13.31 -9.86 -13.17
C HIS A 259 -13.39 -9.55 -14.66
N LYS A 260 -14.19 -8.55 -15.07
CA LYS A 260 -14.22 -8.10 -16.46
C LYS A 260 -13.05 -7.17 -16.81
N LEU A 261 -12.40 -6.55 -15.82
CA LEU A 261 -11.24 -5.67 -16.05
C LEU A 261 -10.00 -6.48 -16.47
N PRO A 262 -9.02 -5.87 -17.17
CA PRO A 262 -7.73 -6.49 -17.43
C PRO A 262 -7.05 -7.05 -16.16
N LEU A 263 -6.39 -8.20 -16.31
CA LEU A 263 -5.68 -8.87 -15.21
C LEU A 263 -4.68 -7.96 -14.51
N ASP A 264 -3.98 -7.09 -15.24
CA ASP A 264 -3.00 -6.16 -14.65
C ASP A 264 -3.64 -5.19 -13.65
N PHE A 265 -4.89 -4.77 -13.90
CA PHE A 265 -5.65 -3.91 -12.97
C PHE A 265 -6.11 -4.68 -11.75
N GLN A 266 -6.60 -5.90 -11.96
CA GLN A 266 -7.00 -6.77 -10.86
C GLN A 266 -5.83 -7.02 -9.89
N GLN A 267 -4.61 -7.15 -10.42
CA GLN A 267 -3.38 -7.29 -9.63
C GLN A 267 -2.99 -6.06 -8.79
N ARG A 268 -3.65 -4.91 -8.98
CA ARG A 268 -3.34 -3.67 -8.23
C ARG A 268 -4.15 -3.51 -6.96
N LEU A 269 -5.27 -4.22 -6.85
CA LEU A 269 -6.13 -4.17 -5.68
C LEU A 269 -5.59 -5.11 -4.60
N ALA A 270 -5.70 -4.69 -3.36
CA ALA A 270 -5.52 -5.57 -2.20
C ALA A 270 -6.84 -6.24 -1.83
N ARG A 271 -7.85 -5.43 -1.53
CA ARG A 271 -9.17 -5.88 -1.06
C ARG A 271 -10.27 -4.86 -1.32
N PHE A 272 -11.49 -5.32 -1.16
CA PHE A 272 -12.68 -4.50 -0.97
C PHE A 272 -13.07 -4.48 0.51
N GLY A 273 -13.73 -3.40 0.95
CA GLY A 273 -14.24 -3.28 2.31
C GLY A 273 -15.65 -2.70 2.35
N TYR A 274 -16.39 -2.98 3.42
CA TYR A 274 -17.65 -2.31 3.72
C TYR A 274 -17.55 -1.54 5.02
N MET A 275 -17.90 -0.25 4.96
CA MET A 275 -17.93 0.65 6.11
C MET A 275 -19.35 1.15 6.37
N THR A 276 -19.61 1.58 7.60
CA THR A 276 -20.87 2.26 7.88
C THR A 276 -20.96 3.54 7.05
N HIS A 277 -22.18 3.90 6.63
CA HIS A 277 -22.40 5.15 5.89
C HIS A 277 -21.90 6.38 6.67
N THR A 278 -21.96 6.34 8.01
CA THR A 278 -21.44 7.41 8.85
C THR A 278 -19.92 7.51 8.77
N ASP A 279 -19.22 6.37 8.81
CA ASP A 279 -17.76 6.39 8.84
C ASP A 279 -17.18 6.83 7.50
N ILE A 280 -17.68 6.31 6.37
CA ILE A 280 -17.16 6.68 5.05
C ILE A 280 -17.33 8.18 4.77
N ASN A 281 -18.42 8.81 5.24
CA ASN A 281 -18.66 10.24 5.09
C ASN A 281 -17.97 11.13 6.13
N ASN A 282 -17.41 10.55 7.20
CA ASN A 282 -16.62 11.30 8.18
C ASN A 282 -15.14 11.43 7.76
N ILE A 283 -14.70 10.71 6.73
CA ILE A 283 -13.30 10.67 6.30
C ILE A 283 -12.91 11.92 5.51
N ILE A 284 -13.82 12.44 4.69
CA ILE A 284 -13.64 13.70 3.95
C ILE A 284 -14.92 14.54 4.10
N ASP A 285 -14.76 15.83 4.42
CA ASP A 285 -15.85 16.81 4.35
C ASP A 285 -16.20 17.09 2.89
N VAL A 286 -16.99 16.20 2.29
CA VAL A 286 -17.51 16.31 0.92
C VAL A 286 -18.78 17.19 0.84
N GLY A 287 -19.12 17.91 1.91
CA GLY A 287 -20.29 18.79 1.97
C GLY A 287 -21.62 18.02 2.05
N ASP A 288 -22.55 18.31 1.14
CA ASP A 288 -23.88 17.67 1.08
C ASP A 288 -23.90 16.40 0.20
N PHE A 289 -22.74 15.90 -0.23
CA PHE A 289 -22.62 14.71 -1.07
C PHE A 289 -22.40 13.47 -0.22
N ASP A 290 -23.18 12.41 -0.44
CA ASP A 290 -22.98 11.15 0.24
C ASP A 290 -22.08 10.22 -0.59
N LEU A 291 -20.97 9.78 -0.01
CA LEU A 291 -20.04 8.85 -0.66
C LEU A 291 -20.60 7.42 -0.66
N SER A 292 -20.69 6.83 -1.85
CA SER A 292 -21.01 5.41 -2.03
C SER A 292 -19.78 4.51 -1.91
N ALA A 293 -18.60 5.02 -2.26
CA ALA A 293 -17.34 4.32 -2.20
C ALA A 293 -16.16 5.28 -2.05
N MET A 294 -15.00 4.74 -1.70
CA MET A 294 -13.73 5.48 -1.63
C MET A 294 -12.54 4.54 -1.81
N ALA A 295 -11.62 4.90 -2.71
CA ALA A 295 -10.35 4.23 -2.89
C ALA A 295 -9.23 4.81 -2.00
N TYR A 296 -8.40 3.94 -1.42
CA TYR A 296 -7.28 4.30 -0.56
C TYR A 296 -5.92 4.03 -1.23
N PRO A 297 -4.88 4.84 -0.94
CA PRO A 297 -3.52 4.65 -1.47
C PRO A 297 -2.91 3.27 -1.17
N ALA A 298 -3.35 2.63 -0.09
CA ALA A 298 -2.94 1.29 0.32
C ALA A 298 -3.54 0.16 -0.53
N ARG A 299 -4.31 0.51 -1.57
CA ARG A 299 -4.95 -0.37 -2.57
C ARG A 299 -6.24 -1.02 -2.17
N GLU A 300 -7.04 -0.28 -1.42
CA GLU A 300 -8.32 -0.74 -0.92
C GLU A 300 -9.43 0.09 -1.55
N ILE A 301 -10.58 -0.52 -1.78
CA ILE A 301 -11.80 0.20 -2.16
C ILE A 301 -12.85 -0.12 -1.11
N HIS A 302 -13.30 0.88 -0.36
CA HIS A 302 -14.32 0.71 0.66
C HIS A 302 -15.66 1.24 0.14
N PHE A 303 -16.73 0.48 0.35
CA PHE A 303 -18.09 0.83 -0.01
C PHE A 303 -18.91 1.15 1.24
N SER A 304 -19.87 2.05 1.08
CA SER A 304 -20.92 2.25 2.09
C SER A 304 -21.83 1.03 2.14
N GLU A 305 -22.16 0.58 3.35
CA GLU A 305 -23.15 -0.48 3.55
C GLU A 305 -24.58 -0.09 3.13
N GLU A 306 -24.87 1.19 2.90
CA GLU A 306 -26.24 1.67 2.62
C GLU A 306 -26.57 1.76 1.12
N TYR A 307 -25.58 2.04 0.26
CA TYR A 307 -25.84 2.39 -1.15
C TYR A 307 -25.78 1.21 -2.11
N GLU A 308 -26.59 1.31 -3.18
CA GLU A 308 -26.51 0.39 -4.31
C GLU A 308 -25.16 0.55 -5.03
N ILE A 309 -24.61 -0.56 -5.49
CA ILE A 309 -23.30 -0.59 -6.14
C ILE A 309 -23.50 -0.92 -7.62
N GLU A 310 -23.00 -0.03 -8.47
CA GLU A 310 -23.05 -0.16 -9.91
C GLU A 310 -21.63 -0.28 -10.49
N PRO A 311 -21.45 -0.92 -11.66
CA PRO A 311 -20.14 -1.07 -12.30
C PRO A 311 -19.37 0.24 -12.46
N VAL A 312 -20.06 1.36 -12.69
CA VAL A 312 -19.44 2.69 -12.85
C VAL A 312 -18.71 3.14 -11.59
N ILE A 313 -19.26 2.86 -10.40
CA ILE A 313 -18.61 3.19 -9.11
C ILE A 313 -17.36 2.33 -8.95
N ILE A 314 -17.45 1.03 -9.22
CA ILE A 314 -16.33 0.10 -9.10
C ILE A 314 -15.19 0.49 -10.04
N TYR A 315 -15.51 0.83 -11.29
CA TYR A 315 -14.49 1.26 -12.26
C TYR A 315 -13.94 2.65 -11.92
N HIS A 316 -14.75 3.56 -11.36
CA HIS A 316 -14.27 4.85 -10.87
C HIS A 316 -13.21 4.66 -9.79
N GLU A 317 -13.52 3.90 -8.73
CA GLU A 317 -12.59 3.65 -7.64
C GLU A 317 -11.36 2.86 -8.11
N MET A 318 -11.52 1.93 -9.05
CA MET A 318 -10.38 1.28 -9.70
C MET A 318 -9.49 2.29 -10.43
N GLY A 319 -10.05 3.32 -11.06
CA GLY A 319 -9.30 4.43 -11.67
C GLY A 319 -8.39 5.14 -10.67
N HIS A 320 -8.87 5.41 -9.46
CA HIS A 320 -8.04 5.93 -8.37
C HIS A 320 -6.91 4.98 -7.99
N ILE A 321 -7.18 3.67 -7.87
CA ILE A 321 -6.14 2.67 -7.59
C ILE A 321 -5.09 2.61 -8.72
N ILE A 322 -5.49 2.76 -9.99
CA ILE A 322 -4.54 2.85 -11.11
C ILE A 322 -3.68 4.13 -10.99
N ASP A 323 -4.29 5.26 -10.66
CA ASP A 323 -3.56 6.51 -10.47
C ASP A 323 -2.57 6.42 -9.31
N TYR A 324 -3.03 5.97 -8.15
CA TYR A 324 -2.20 5.70 -6.99
C TYR A 324 -1.01 4.81 -7.37
N SER A 325 -1.17 3.86 -8.32
CA SER A 325 -0.15 2.84 -8.66
C SER A 325 1.04 3.46 -9.38
N SER A 326 0.86 4.67 -9.92
CA SER A 326 1.87 5.43 -10.64
C SER A 326 2.57 6.50 -9.78
N ARG A 327 2.20 6.64 -8.50
CA ARG A 327 2.71 7.70 -7.63
C ARG A 327 4.21 7.59 -7.41
N VAL A 328 4.93 8.62 -7.85
CA VAL A 328 6.33 8.87 -7.51
C VAL A 328 6.36 9.99 -6.47
N TYR A 329 6.85 9.72 -5.26
CA TYR A 329 6.92 10.73 -4.20
C TYR A 329 8.21 11.56 -4.32
N LYS A 330 8.06 12.88 -4.30
CA LYS A 330 9.18 13.83 -4.21
C LYS A 330 9.72 13.90 -2.78
N ASP A 331 8.80 13.89 -1.83
CA ASP A 331 9.08 13.75 -0.40
C ASP A 331 7.98 12.86 0.22
N PRO A 332 8.28 11.60 0.55
CA PRO A 332 7.34 10.70 1.21
C PRO A 332 6.77 11.25 2.53
N ALA A 333 7.46 12.18 3.20
CA ALA A 333 7.02 12.77 4.46
C ALA A 333 6.06 13.95 4.28
N LEU A 334 5.95 14.52 3.08
CA LEU A 334 5.10 15.68 2.79
C LEU A 334 3.90 15.34 1.88
N GLU A 335 3.70 14.06 1.55
CA GLU A 335 2.68 13.59 0.60
C GLU A 335 2.74 14.31 -0.76
N GLU A 336 3.90 14.86 -1.13
CA GLU A 336 4.10 15.47 -2.43
C GLU A 336 4.48 14.39 -3.45
N TYR A 337 3.57 14.09 -4.38
CA TYR A 337 3.79 13.09 -5.43
C TYR A 337 3.51 13.64 -6.84
N LYS A 338 3.84 12.83 -7.84
CA LYS A 338 3.34 12.93 -9.20
C LYS A 338 2.74 11.57 -9.58
N SER A 339 1.59 11.58 -10.24
CA SER A 339 0.92 10.38 -10.77
C SER A 339 0.42 10.63 -12.20
N PHE A 340 -0.39 9.72 -12.73
CA PHE A 340 -1.02 9.90 -14.04
C PHE A 340 -1.99 11.09 -14.06
N SER A 341 -2.79 11.26 -13.00
CA SER A 341 -3.73 12.39 -12.87
C SER A 341 -3.04 13.75 -12.69
N ASP A 342 -1.78 13.77 -12.26
CA ASP A 342 -0.95 14.99 -12.18
C ASP A 342 0.04 15.15 -13.35
N SER A 343 -0.07 14.29 -14.37
CA SER A 343 0.81 14.36 -15.55
C SER A 343 0.45 15.53 -16.46
N ASP A 344 1.43 16.08 -17.19
CA ASP A 344 1.18 17.17 -18.15
C ASP A 344 0.21 16.69 -19.26
N GLU A 345 0.29 15.40 -19.61
CA GLU A 345 -0.60 14.75 -20.56
C GLU A 345 -2.06 14.75 -20.07
N TRP A 346 -2.33 14.28 -18.84
CA TRP A 346 -3.69 14.27 -18.30
C TRP A 346 -4.21 15.67 -18.02
N MET A 347 -3.38 16.55 -17.44
CA MET A 347 -3.79 17.92 -17.12
C MET A 347 -4.27 18.70 -18.35
N SER A 348 -3.70 18.41 -19.53
CA SER A 348 -4.16 18.99 -20.79
C SER A 348 -5.57 18.51 -21.17
N VAL A 349 -5.86 17.22 -20.99
CA VAL A 349 -7.19 16.62 -21.24
C VAL A 349 -8.21 17.10 -20.22
N HIS A 350 -7.83 17.12 -18.94
CA HIS A 350 -8.65 17.63 -17.84
C HIS A 350 -9.12 19.07 -18.12
N GLN A 351 -8.22 19.98 -18.47
CA GLN A 351 -8.55 21.37 -18.81
C GLN A 351 -9.46 21.49 -20.04
N ALA A 352 -9.33 20.57 -21.00
CA ALA A 352 -10.10 20.60 -22.23
C ALA A 352 -11.54 20.07 -22.04
N GLU A 353 -11.73 19.01 -21.24
CA GLU A 353 -12.99 18.27 -21.19
C GLU A 353 -13.64 18.24 -19.80
N TRP A 354 -12.89 18.35 -18.71
CA TRP A 354 -13.39 18.09 -17.33
C TRP A 354 -13.40 19.32 -16.41
N GLU A 355 -12.65 20.38 -16.72
CA GLU A 355 -12.55 21.60 -15.92
C GLU A 355 -13.85 22.43 -15.98
N GLU A 356 -14.88 21.99 -15.25
CA GLU A 356 -16.17 22.64 -15.11
C GLU A 356 -16.41 23.09 -13.66
N GLU A 357 -16.59 24.39 -13.45
CA GLU A 357 -16.82 24.97 -12.12
C GLU A 357 -18.07 24.37 -11.45
N GLY A 358 -17.90 23.82 -10.25
CA GLY A 358 -18.97 23.20 -9.46
C GLY A 358 -19.24 21.73 -9.81
N SER A 359 -18.50 21.14 -10.76
CA SER A 359 -18.47 19.70 -10.97
C SER A 359 -17.64 19.01 -9.89
N TYR A 360 -18.09 17.85 -9.42
CA TYR A 360 -17.28 16.98 -8.55
C TYR A 360 -15.98 16.55 -9.27
N TYR A 361 -16.04 16.38 -10.58
CA TYR A 361 -14.90 16.02 -11.44
C TYR A 361 -14.03 17.23 -11.83
N HIS A 362 -14.14 18.36 -11.14
CA HIS A 362 -13.23 19.50 -11.31
C HIS A 362 -11.84 19.19 -10.76
N GLU A 363 -11.70 18.24 -9.84
CA GLU A 363 -10.40 17.79 -9.36
C GLU A 363 -9.75 16.81 -10.37
N PRO A 364 -8.45 16.96 -10.71
CA PRO A 364 -7.78 16.10 -11.69
C PRO A 364 -7.86 14.61 -11.38
N SER A 365 -7.71 14.20 -10.12
CA SER A 365 -7.83 12.80 -9.69
C SER A 365 -9.23 12.25 -9.92
N GLU A 366 -10.27 12.99 -9.54
CA GLU A 366 -11.68 12.59 -9.71
C GLU A 366 -12.06 12.49 -11.20
N SER A 367 -11.60 13.44 -12.02
CA SER A 367 -11.81 13.37 -13.47
C SER A 367 -11.06 12.20 -14.12
N PHE A 368 -9.86 11.87 -13.63
CA PHE A 368 -9.09 10.72 -14.12
C PHE A 368 -9.83 9.42 -13.82
N ALA A 369 -10.27 9.26 -12.57
CA ALA A 369 -11.05 8.11 -12.12
C ALA A 369 -12.36 7.97 -12.91
N GLN A 370 -13.10 9.07 -13.10
CA GLN A 370 -14.34 9.04 -13.88
C GLN A 370 -14.10 8.81 -15.37
N GLY A 371 -13.02 9.35 -15.94
CA GLY A 371 -12.62 9.08 -17.31
C GLY A 371 -12.26 7.61 -17.52
N PHE A 372 -11.56 7.00 -16.56
CA PHE A 372 -11.26 5.56 -16.56
C PHE A 372 -12.55 4.75 -16.52
N ALA A 373 -13.48 5.10 -15.63
CA ALA A 373 -14.79 4.45 -15.54
C ALA A 373 -15.54 4.55 -16.87
N ALA A 374 -15.63 5.74 -17.46
CA ALA A 374 -16.33 5.97 -18.72
C ALA A 374 -15.75 5.16 -19.87
N TYR A 375 -14.42 5.09 -19.97
CA TYR A 375 -13.74 4.26 -20.97
C TYR A 375 -14.11 2.78 -20.81
N TRP A 376 -14.02 2.23 -19.60
CA TRP A 376 -14.26 0.80 -19.38
C TRP A 376 -15.73 0.41 -19.37
N ILE A 377 -16.64 1.25 -18.87
CA ILE A 377 -18.09 1.06 -19.05
C ILE A 377 -18.41 0.93 -20.53
N LYS A 378 -17.87 1.84 -21.36
CA LYS A 378 -18.13 1.79 -22.79
C LYS A 378 -17.56 0.53 -23.44
N LYS A 379 -16.34 0.16 -23.07
CA LYS A 379 -15.59 -0.93 -23.70
C LYS A 379 -16.08 -2.31 -23.29
N ILE A 380 -16.37 -2.53 -22.01
CA ILE A 380 -16.79 -3.82 -21.44
C ILE A 380 -18.31 -3.97 -21.49
N GLU A 381 -19.06 -2.99 -20.98
CA GLU A 381 -20.52 -3.10 -20.82
C GLU A 381 -21.27 -2.64 -22.08
N GLY A 382 -20.62 -1.84 -22.94
CA GLY A 382 -21.20 -1.33 -24.19
C GLY A 382 -22.16 -0.15 -24.01
N THR A 383 -22.41 0.25 -22.77
CA THR A 383 -23.29 1.34 -22.32
C THR A 383 -22.52 2.65 -22.16
N GLN A 384 -23.15 3.68 -21.61
CA GLN A 384 -22.51 4.92 -21.18
C GLN A 384 -22.69 5.14 -19.67
N THR A 385 -21.90 6.02 -19.08
CA THR A 385 -22.03 6.36 -17.65
C THR A 385 -23.34 7.10 -17.34
N SER A 386 -23.89 7.87 -18.29
CA SER A 386 -25.21 8.48 -18.19
C SER A 386 -26.35 7.46 -18.06
N ASP A 387 -26.19 6.23 -18.59
CA ASP A 387 -27.18 5.14 -18.40
C ASP A 387 -27.29 4.72 -16.92
N TYR A 388 -26.29 5.05 -16.10
CA TYR A 388 -26.21 4.85 -14.65
C TYR A 388 -26.48 6.14 -13.85
N GLY A 389 -26.91 7.22 -14.52
CA GLY A 389 -27.22 8.49 -13.87
C GLY A 389 -26.05 9.47 -13.70
N TYR A 390 -24.87 9.13 -14.24
CA TYR A 390 -23.68 10.00 -14.21
C TYR A 390 -23.63 10.91 -15.44
N GLU A 391 -24.56 11.87 -15.48
CA GLU A 391 -24.75 12.80 -16.58
C GLU A 391 -23.48 13.61 -16.92
N ASN A 392 -23.29 13.92 -18.21
CA ASN A 392 -22.13 14.64 -18.75
C ASN A 392 -20.77 13.95 -18.52
N THR A 393 -20.73 12.67 -18.17
CA THR A 393 -19.47 11.91 -18.00
C THR A 393 -19.21 10.88 -19.09
N ASP A 394 -20.08 10.82 -20.11
CA ASP A 394 -20.01 9.85 -21.20
C ASP A 394 -18.71 9.98 -22.00
N ILE A 395 -18.04 8.85 -22.24
CA ILE A 395 -16.78 8.84 -23.01
C ILE A 395 -17.01 9.28 -24.47
N ALA A 396 -18.21 9.09 -25.01
CA ALA A 396 -18.53 9.48 -26.39
C ALA A 396 -18.49 10.99 -26.64
N ASP A 397 -18.65 11.79 -25.59
CA ASP A 397 -18.56 13.25 -25.64
C ASP A 397 -17.15 13.75 -25.24
N ARG A 398 -16.21 12.83 -24.97
CA ARG A 398 -14.89 13.09 -24.39
C ARG A 398 -13.76 12.42 -25.21
N PRO A 399 -13.60 12.79 -26.48
CA PRO A 399 -12.67 12.14 -27.39
C PRO A 399 -11.19 12.27 -26.99
N GLU A 400 -10.80 13.33 -26.27
CA GLU A 400 -9.41 13.48 -25.78
C GLU A 400 -9.16 12.54 -24.60
N THR A 401 -10.16 12.35 -23.73
CA THR A 401 -10.13 11.33 -22.67
C THR A 401 -10.03 9.92 -23.24
N GLU A 402 -10.82 9.58 -24.26
CA GLU A 402 -10.75 8.28 -24.93
C GLU A 402 -9.35 8.02 -25.50
N ALA A 403 -8.82 9.00 -26.26
CA ALA A 403 -7.49 8.90 -26.86
C ALA A 403 -6.36 8.80 -25.82
N TYR A 404 -6.49 9.50 -24.69
CA TYR A 404 -5.55 9.41 -23.59
C TYR A 404 -5.47 8.00 -23.01
N PHE A 405 -6.62 7.37 -22.71
CA PHE A 405 -6.62 6.01 -22.16
C PHE A 405 -6.16 4.95 -23.17
N GLU A 406 -6.50 5.11 -24.45
CA GLU A 406 -5.93 4.25 -25.51
C GLU A 406 -4.39 4.31 -25.54
N ASP A 407 -3.80 5.50 -25.47
CA ASP A 407 -2.35 5.70 -25.44
C ASP A 407 -1.73 5.19 -24.14
N LEU A 408 -2.34 5.49 -22.99
CA LEU A 408 -1.89 5.02 -21.67
C LEU A 408 -1.81 3.50 -21.63
N PHE A 409 -2.89 2.80 -22.02
CA PHE A 409 -2.92 1.34 -21.98
C PHE A 409 -1.98 0.71 -23.01
N ALA A 410 -1.76 1.36 -24.16
CA ALA A 410 -0.74 0.93 -25.11
C ALA A 410 0.68 1.05 -24.52
N LYS A 411 1.01 2.15 -23.82
CA LYS A 411 2.30 2.33 -23.14
C LYS A 411 2.53 1.30 -22.03
N LEU A 412 1.48 0.98 -21.28
CA LEU A 412 1.51 0.00 -20.20
C LEU A 412 1.45 -1.46 -20.69
N ASN A 413 1.32 -1.69 -22.02
CA ASN A 413 1.10 -3.01 -22.62
C ASN A 413 -0.11 -3.76 -22.04
N ILE A 414 -1.19 -3.03 -21.78
CA ILE A 414 -2.43 -3.59 -21.24
C ILE A 414 -3.36 -3.89 -22.42
N GLU A 415 -3.56 -5.18 -22.68
CA GLU A 415 -4.59 -5.64 -23.62
C GLU A 415 -5.97 -5.48 -22.97
N GLY A 416 -6.96 -5.10 -23.77
CA GLY A 416 -8.33 -4.93 -23.30
C GLY A 416 -9.36 -5.50 -24.23
#